data_AF-X1VZT5-F1
#
_entry.id   AF-X1VZT5-F1
#
_cell.length_a   1.000
_cell.length_b   1.000
_cell.length_c   1.000
_cell.angle_alpha   90.00
_cell.angle_beta   90.00
_cell.angle_gamma   90.00
#
_symmetry.space_group_name_H-M   'P 1'
#
loop_
_entity.id
_entity.type
_entity.pdbx_description
1 polymer ?
#
loop_
_entity_poly.entity_id
_entity_poly.type
_entity_poly.pdbx_seq_one_letter_code
_entity_poly.pdbx_strand_id
1 'polypeptide(L)'
;TLSKNFYIKGYLNIGAPKTGDIYLYNSNEPITWTAIGSPTGGQFDLVNIYYTTNTGASWAEIDTTYANVSGTNLYNEPTKWLVPDESSINCQIRVQTTDWENVVADSGISAGITGQT
;
A
#
# COMPACT_ATOMS: atom_id res chain seq x y z
N THR A 1 -25.29 14.49 23.52
CA THR A 1 -24.06 13.72 23.82
C THR A 1 -23.86 12.74 22.68
N LEU A 2 -22.88 12.94 21.81
CA LEU A 2 -22.55 11.88 20.85
C LEU A 2 -21.93 10.74 21.66
N SER A 3 -22.70 9.65 21.81
CA SER A 3 -22.14 8.36 22.18
C SER A 3 -21.04 8.05 21.15
N LYS A 4 -19.78 8.00 21.58
CA LYS A 4 -18.77 7.35 20.76
C LYS A 4 -19.14 5.87 20.74
N ASN A 5 -19.68 5.40 19.62
CA ASN A 5 -19.88 3.98 19.41
C ASN A 5 -18.51 3.31 19.49
N PHE A 6 -18.39 2.29 20.33
CA PHE A 6 -17.22 1.43 20.34
C PHE A 6 -17.29 0.52 19.11
N TYR A 7 -16.25 0.54 18.29
CA TYR A 7 -16.04 -0.43 17.21
C TYR A 7 -14.56 -0.75 17.14
N ILE A 8 -14.28 -1.97 16.65
CA ILE A 8 -12.91 -2.40 16.36
C ILE A 8 -12.50 -1.73 15.05
N LYS A 9 -11.35 -1.04 15.07
CA LYS A 9 -10.81 -0.44 13.86
C LYS A 9 -10.33 -1.52 12.90
N GLY A 10 -10.55 -1.31 11.61
CA GLY A 10 -9.96 -2.13 10.57
C GLY A 10 -8.43 -2.09 10.61
N TYR A 11 -7.82 -3.13 10.06
CA TYR A 11 -6.37 -3.34 10.03
C TYR A 11 -5.91 -3.64 8.62
N LEU A 12 -4.79 -3.04 8.24
CA LEU A 12 -4.08 -3.30 6.99
C LEU A 12 -2.68 -3.84 7.30
N ASN A 13 -2.20 -4.78 6.49
CA ASN A 13 -0.84 -5.31 6.57
C ASN A 13 -0.28 -5.55 5.19
N ILE A 14 0.81 -4.89 4.83
CA ILE A 14 1.50 -5.12 3.56
C ILE A 14 2.12 -6.51 3.55
N GLY A 15 1.76 -7.33 2.56
CA GLY A 15 2.33 -8.65 2.27
C GLY A 15 3.58 -8.55 1.38
N ALA A 16 3.59 -7.62 0.43
CA ALA A 16 4.72 -7.33 -0.45
C ALA A 16 4.64 -5.85 -0.91
N PRO A 17 5.77 -5.15 -1.02
CA PRO A 17 7.11 -5.62 -0.71
C PRO A 17 7.35 -5.79 0.81
N LYS A 18 8.34 -6.60 1.17
CA LYS A 18 8.91 -6.75 2.51
C LYS A 18 10.29 -6.11 2.58
N THR A 19 10.82 -6.03 3.80
CA THR A 19 12.18 -5.53 4.01
C THR A 19 13.18 -6.37 3.22
N GLY A 20 14.01 -5.72 2.42
CA GLY A 20 15.05 -6.37 1.60
C GLY A 20 14.57 -6.92 0.26
N ASP A 21 13.27 -6.86 -0.06
CA ASP A 21 12.80 -7.17 -1.41
C ASP A 21 13.38 -6.16 -2.40
N ILE A 22 13.63 -6.63 -3.63
CA ILE A 22 14.17 -5.82 -4.72
C ILE A 22 13.13 -5.75 -5.83
N TYR A 23 12.66 -4.53 -6.11
CA TYR A 23 11.79 -4.25 -7.24
C TYR A 23 12.64 -3.62 -8.36
N LEU A 24 12.60 -4.23 -9.54
CA LEU A 24 13.35 -3.78 -10.71
C LEU A 24 12.64 -2.59 -11.36
N TYR A 25 13.40 -1.64 -11.92
CA TYR A 25 12.79 -0.55 -12.68
C TYR A 25 12.06 -1.08 -13.91
N ASN A 26 10.99 -0.42 -14.33
CA ASN A 26 10.16 -0.84 -15.48
C ASN A 26 9.64 -2.29 -15.41
N SER A 27 9.62 -2.92 -14.22
CA SER A 27 8.93 -4.19 -14.01
C SER A 27 7.56 -3.97 -13.37
N ASN A 28 6.71 -4.99 -13.50
CA ASN A 28 5.40 -5.06 -12.88
C ASN A 28 5.50 -5.94 -11.64
N GLU A 29 5.82 -5.32 -10.51
CA GLU A 29 5.98 -6.02 -9.24
C GLU A 29 4.68 -6.00 -8.43
N PRO A 30 4.32 -7.11 -7.76
CA PRO A 30 3.04 -7.22 -7.08
C PRO A 30 3.03 -6.49 -5.74
N ILE A 31 2.14 -5.52 -5.57
CA ILE A 31 1.83 -4.97 -4.24
C ILE A 31 0.71 -5.80 -3.63
N THR A 32 0.93 -6.35 -2.43
CA THR A 32 -0.11 -7.14 -1.72
C THR A 32 -0.33 -6.62 -0.31
N TRP A 33 -1.56 -6.74 0.17
CA TRP A 33 -1.91 -6.46 1.56
C TRP A 33 -3.06 -7.32 2.05
N THR A 34 -3.15 -7.49 3.37
CA THR A 34 -4.29 -8.13 4.04
C THR A 34 -5.11 -7.07 4.76
N ALA A 35 -6.42 -7.11 4.57
CA ALA A 35 -7.41 -6.26 5.21
C ALA A 35 -8.28 -7.08 6.18
N ILE A 36 -8.38 -6.66 7.45
CA ILE A 36 -9.18 -7.34 8.49
C ILE A 36 -10.04 -6.31 9.22
N GLY A 37 -11.23 -6.70 9.66
CA GLY A 37 -12.10 -5.82 10.45
C GLY A 37 -12.75 -4.71 9.63
N SER A 38 -12.95 -4.95 8.33
CA SER A 38 -13.71 -4.07 7.45
C SER A 38 -15.17 -3.96 7.95
N PRO A 39 -15.67 -2.78 8.36
CA PRO A 39 -17.08 -2.61 8.66
C PRO A 39 -17.91 -2.87 7.39
N THR A 40 -18.91 -3.73 7.47
CA THR A 40 -19.84 -3.94 6.37
C THR A 40 -20.71 -2.69 6.17
N GLY A 41 -20.88 -2.22 4.93
CA GLY A 41 -21.84 -1.16 4.60
C GLY A 41 -21.30 0.09 3.90
N GLY A 42 -20.26 -0.02 3.06
CA GLY A 42 -19.77 1.10 2.24
C GLY A 42 -18.63 1.91 2.86
N GLN A 43 -17.86 1.29 3.75
CA GLN A 43 -16.76 1.90 4.50
C GLN A 43 -15.61 0.89 4.53
N PHE A 44 -14.37 1.32 4.28
CA PHE A 44 -13.18 0.46 4.18
C PHE A 44 -13.15 -0.35 2.88
N ASP A 45 -13.87 0.10 1.86
CA ASP A 45 -13.98 -0.53 0.54
C ASP A 45 -12.99 0.08 -0.46
N LEU A 46 -12.32 1.18 -0.09
CA LEU A 46 -11.36 1.88 -0.96
C LEU A 46 -10.05 2.20 -0.22
N VAL A 47 -8.94 2.03 -0.94
CA VAL A 47 -7.60 2.41 -0.50
C VAL A 47 -6.85 3.22 -1.56
N ASN A 48 -5.98 4.09 -1.07
CA ASN A 48 -4.91 4.71 -1.82
C ASN A 48 -3.64 3.88 -1.65
N ILE A 49 -2.86 3.80 -2.71
CA ILE A 49 -1.56 3.13 -2.77
C ILE A 49 -0.53 4.19 -3.15
N TYR A 50 0.56 4.25 -2.40
CA TYR A 50 1.65 5.20 -2.61
C TYR A 50 2.98 4.48 -2.59
N TYR A 51 4.00 5.11 -3.18
CA TYR A 51 5.40 4.75 -2.98
C TYR A 51 6.22 5.94 -2.49
N THR A 52 7.36 5.63 -1.89
CA THR A 52 8.39 6.60 -1.50
C THR A 52 9.75 6.04 -1.86
N THR A 53 10.71 6.92 -2.14
CA THR A 53 12.13 6.61 -2.30
C THR A 53 12.97 7.20 -1.15
N ASN A 54 12.32 7.79 -0.14
CA ASN A 54 12.98 8.58 0.91
C ASN A 54 12.44 8.26 2.33
N THR A 55 12.21 6.99 2.64
CA THR A 55 11.73 6.54 3.97
C THR A 55 10.46 7.27 4.44
N GLY A 56 9.59 7.61 3.50
CA GLY A 56 8.29 8.20 3.79
C GLY A 56 8.30 9.69 4.11
N ALA A 57 9.40 10.41 3.84
CA ALA A 57 9.42 11.87 3.94
C ALA A 57 8.51 12.52 2.88
N SER A 58 8.37 11.89 1.70
CA SER A 58 7.36 12.21 0.70
C SER A 58 6.83 10.95 0.02
N TRP A 59 5.57 11.00 -0.40
CA TRP A 59 4.86 9.87 -1.01
C TRP A 59 4.29 10.29 -2.38
N ALA A 60 4.57 9.50 -3.39
CA ALA A 60 4.02 9.62 -4.72
C ALA A 60 2.85 8.64 -4.90
N GLU A 61 1.80 9.10 -5.57
CA GLU A 61 0.58 8.32 -5.79
C GLU A 61 0.79 7.23 -6.84
N ILE A 62 0.30 6.02 -6.53
CA ILE A 62 0.18 4.90 -7.47
C ILE A 62 -1.28 4.78 -7.94
N ASP A 63 -2.21 4.68 -6.98
CA ASP A 63 -3.66 4.59 -7.22
C ASP A 63 -4.35 5.25 -6.01
N THR A 64 -5.44 5.99 -6.22
CA THR A 64 -6.15 6.72 -5.16
C THR A 64 -7.61 6.26 -4.98
N THR A 65 -8.01 5.18 -5.66
CA THR A 65 -9.38 4.66 -5.59
C THR A 65 -9.43 3.13 -5.73
N TYR A 66 -8.40 2.43 -5.26
CA TYR A 66 -8.33 0.97 -5.44
C TYR A 66 -9.34 0.25 -4.54
N ALA A 67 -10.08 -0.69 -5.11
CA ALA A 67 -11.06 -1.49 -4.38
C ALA A 67 -10.36 -2.38 -3.33
N ASN A 68 -10.77 -2.25 -2.07
CA ASN A 68 -10.26 -3.01 -0.96
C ASN A 68 -11.29 -4.06 -0.55
N VAL A 69 -10.87 -5.32 -0.50
CA VAL A 69 -11.70 -6.43 -0.03
C VAL A 69 -11.17 -7.00 1.28
N SER A 70 -12.05 -7.53 2.12
CA SER A 70 -11.61 -8.28 3.31
C SER A 70 -10.76 -9.48 2.91
N GLY A 71 -9.68 -9.73 3.64
CA GLY A 71 -8.70 -10.76 3.33
C GLY A 71 -7.56 -10.22 2.46
N THR A 72 -7.04 -11.06 1.57
CA THR A 72 -5.86 -10.72 0.75
C THR A 72 -6.25 -9.93 -0.49
N ASN A 73 -5.55 -8.82 -0.71
CA ASN A 73 -5.65 -7.96 -1.88
C ASN A 73 -4.34 -8.03 -2.67
N LEU A 74 -4.44 -7.84 -3.99
CA LEU A 74 -3.33 -7.93 -4.91
C LEU A 74 -3.47 -6.88 -6.01
N TYR A 75 -2.44 -6.04 -6.13
CA TYR A 75 -2.31 -5.04 -7.16
C TYR A 75 -1.19 -5.49 -8.11
N ASN A 76 -1.55 -6.13 -9.23
CA ASN A 76 -0.58 -6.66 -10.20
C ASN A 76 -1.06 -6.76 -11.67
N GLU A 77 -2.28 -6.37 -12.03
CA GLU A 77 -2.80 -6.57 -13.40
C GLU A 77 -3.73 -5.43 -13.89
N PRO A 78 -3.75 -5.09 -15.20
CA PRO A 78 -2.75 -5.39 -16.24
C PRO A 78 -1.83 -4.22 -16.61
N THR A 79 -2.02 -3.01 -16.05
CA THR A 79 -1.24 -1.80 -16.45
C THR A 79 -1.09 -0.76 -15.34
N LYS A 80 -0.99 -1.19 -14.09
CA LYS A 80 -1.39 -0.32 -12.98
C LYS A 80 -0.23 0.42 -12.31
N TRP A 81 0.98 -0.14 -12.25
CA TRP A 81 2.17 0.60 -11.79
C TRP A 81 3.44 0.00 -12.39
N LEU A 82 4.18 0.83 -13.13
CA LEU A 82 5.56 0.52 -13.48
C LEU A 82 6.44 1.12 -12.40
N VAL A 83 7.33 0.29 -11.84
CA VAL A 83 8.32 0.77 -10.88
C VAL A 83 9.15 1.88 -11.55
N PRO A 84 9.20 3.10 -10.99
CA PRO A 84 9.92 4.22 -11.57
C PRO A 84 11.42 3.94 -11.71
N ASP A 85 12.07 4.60 -12.66
CA ASP A 85 13.52 4.55 -12.83
C ASP A 85 14.22 5.51 -11.84
N GLU A 86 14.15 5.20 -10.55
CA GLU A 86 14.74 6.01 -9.47
C GLU A 86 15.45 5.14 -8.40
N SER A 87 16.77 5.00 -8.47
CA SER A 87 17.53 4.16 -7.52
C SER A 87 17.45 4.63 -6.06
N SER A 88 16.97 3.76 -5.17
CA SER A 88 16.96 4.00 -3.72
C SER A 88 16.84 2.73 -2.87
N ILE A 89 17.70 2.61 -1.85
CA ILE A 89 17.57 1.57 -0.82
C ILE A 89 16.52 1.89 0.25
N ASN A 90 15.83 3.03 0.12
CA ASN A 90 14.88 3.58 1.08
C ASN A 90 13.43 3.54 0.56
N CYS A 91 13.13 2.55 -0.29
CA CYS A 91 11.82 2.45 -0.91
C CYS A 91 10.81 1.81 0.04
N GLN A 92 9.58 2.32 0.01
CA GLN A 92 8.45 1.72 0.72
C GLN A 92 7.16 1.91 -0.07
N ILE A 93 6.19 1.03 0.21
CA ILE A 93 4.82 1.14 -0.26
C ILE A 93 3.93 1.45 0.93
N ARG A 94 2.95 2.33 0.71
CA ARG A 94 1.88 2.62 1.67
C ARG A 94 0.54 2.24 1.06
N VAL A 95 -0.30 1.59 1.86
CA VAL A 95 -1.73 1.41 1.60
C VAL A 95 -2.50 2.13 2.70
N GLN A 96 -3.43 3.00 2.31
CA GLN A 96 -4.18 3.84 3.24
C GLN A 96 -5.65 3.88 2.83
N THR A 97 -6.57 3.74 3.78
CA THR A 97 -8.01 3.90 3.51
C THR A 97 -8.37 5.33 3.11
N THR A 98 -9.33 5.47 2.19
CA THR A 98 -9.81 6.78 1.71
C THR A 98 -11.26 7.06 2.09
N ASP A 99 -12.06 6.01 2.33
CA ASP A 99 -13.51 6.09 2.59
C ASP A 99 -13.88 5.72 4.05
N TRP A 100 -12.88 5.48 4.89
CA TRP A 100 -13.04 5.14 6.30
C TRP A 100 -11.98 5.85 7.13
N GLU A 101 -12.07 5.69 8.46
CA GLU A 101 -11.02 6.10 9.39
C GLU A 101 -9.63 5.85 8.80
N ASN A 102 -8.71 6.79 9.04
CA ASN A 102 -7.35 6.80 8.49
C ASN A 102 -6.51 5.60 8.96
N VAL A 103 -6.73 4.42 8.37
CA VAL A 103 -6.01 3.18 8.60
C VAL A 103 -4.93 3.10 7.53
N VAL A 104 -3.68 2.96 7.99
CA VAL A 104 -2.49 3.03 7.16
C VAL A 104 -1.64 1.80 7.43
N ALA A 105 -1.08 1.23 6.37
CA ALA A 105 -0.02 0.24 6.45
C ALA A 105 1.13 0.63 5.52
N ASP A 106 2.33 0.68 6.08
CA ASP A 106 3.57 0.90 5.35
C ASP A 106 4.33 -0.42 5.27
N SER A 107 4.97 -0.68 4.13
CA SER A 107 5.84 -1.83 3.95
C SER A 107 7.12 -1.67 4.79
N GLY A 108 7.85 -2.77 4.94
CA GLY A 108 9.27 -2.69 5.30
C GLY A 108 10.05 -1.90 4.25
N ILE A 109 11.26 -1.44 4.62
CA ILE A 109 12.17 -0.78 3.69
C ILE A 109 12.63 -1.81 2.65
N SER A 110 12.12 -1.70 1.44
CA SER A 110 12.59 -2.45 0.29
C SER A 110 13.72 -1.68 -0.39
N ALA A 111 14.61 -2.42 -1.04
CA ALA A 111 15.59 -1.81 -1.92
C ALA A 111 14.94 -1.67 -3.29
N GLY A 112 14.47 -0.48 -3.64
CA GLY A 112 14.04 -0.20 -5.00
C GLY A 112 15.25 0.14 -5.86
N ILE A 113 15.44 -0.62 -6.93
CA ILE A 113 16.26 -0.21 -8.08
C ILE A 113 17.77 -0.25 -7.79
N THR A 114 18.31 -1.47 -7.74
CA THR A 114 19.74 -1.68 -7.99
C THR A 114 19.96 -1.63 -9.50
N GLY A 115 20.67 -0.62 -9.99
CA GLY A 115 21.15 -0.61 -11.36
C GLY A 115 21.94 -1.90 -11.64
N GLN A 116 21.68 -2.51 -12.78
CA GLN A 116 22.50 -3.60 -13.30
C GLN A 116 23.93 -3.07 -13.48
N THR A 117 24.87 -3.54 -12.66
CA THR A 117 26.28 -3.56 -13.05
C THR A 117 26.57 -4.89 -13.73
#